data_AF-A0A7W5TMM4-F1
#
_entry.id   AF-A0A7W5TMM4-F1
#
_cell.length_a   1.000
_cell.length_b   1.000
_cell.length_c   1.000
_cell.angle_alpha   90.00
_cell.angle_beta   90.00
_cell.angle_gamma   90.00
#
_symmetry.space_group_name_H-M   'P 1'
#
loop_
_entity.id
_entity.type
_entity.pdbx_description
1 polymer ?
#
loop_
_entity_poly.entity_id
_entity_poly.type
_entity_poly.pdbx_seq_one_letter_code
_entity_poly.pdbx_strand_id
1 'polypeptide(L)' 'MEAPIIVDQYIEIYRQGGLTALNSTLGGMETAHRADVLTALEGLGFHVEWHQVAPATGGRTGIVWSGPGERLA' A
#
# COMPACT_ATOMS: atom_id res chain seq x y z
N MET A 1 6.67 -18.55 -11.04
CA MET A 1 5.22 -18.27 -10.99
C MET A 1 5.04 -17.16 -9.99
N GLU A 2 4.99 -15.91 -10.45
CA GLU A 2 4.69 -14.76 -9.58
C GLU A 2 3.24 -14.89 -9.13
N ALA A 3 3.02 -14.97 -7.82
CA ALA A 3 1.67 -14.98 -7.29
C ALA A 3 1.00 -13.65 -7.68
N PRO A 4 -0.20 -13.66 -8.28
CA PRO A 4 -0.88 -12.42 -8.61
C PRO A 4 -1.07 -11.63 -7.31
N ILE A 5 -0.63 -10.37 -7.32
CA ILE A 5 -0.88 -9.46 -6.20
C ILE A 5 -2.40 -9.36 -6.06
N ILE A 6 -2.96 -9.87 -4.95
CA ILE A 6 -4.40 -9.86 -4.71
C ILE A 6 -4.79 -8.47 -4.19
N VAL A 7 -4.85 -7.50 -5.11
CA VAL A 7 -5.15 -6.11 -4.76
C VAL A 7 -6.60 -5.96 -4.24
N ASP A 8 -7.51 -6.81 -4.72
CA ASP A 8 -8.91 -6.86 -4.25
C ASP A 8 -9.05 -7.02 -2.74
N GLN A 9 -8.19 -7.83 -2.11
CA GLN A 9 -8.22 -8.02 -0.65
C GLN A 9 -7.91 -6.71 0.08
N TYR A 10 -6.96 -5.93 -0.41
CA TYR A 10 -6.58 -4.64 0.21
C TYR A 10 -7.65 -3.58 0.00
N ILE A 11 -8.33 -3.60 -1.15
CA ILE A 11 -9.50 -2.76 -1.39
C ILE A 11 -10.62 -3.13 -0.40
N GLU A 12 -10.87 -4.42 -0.17
CA GLU A 12 -11.89 -4.86 0.78
C GLU A 12 -11.56 -4.44 2.21
N ILE A 13 -10.30 -4.59 2.65
CA ILE A 13 -9.82 -4.13 3.96
C ILE A 13 -10.03 -2.62 4.11
N TYR A 14 -9.69 -1.84 3.08
CA TYR A 14 -9.94 -0.40 3.05
C TYR A 14 -11.43 -0.08 3.17
N ARG A 15 -12.31 -0.81 2.47
CA ARG A 15 -13.76 -0.59 2.55
C ARG A 15 -14.36 -0.95 3.90
N GLN A 16 -13.81 -1.94 4.60
CA GLN A 16 -14.33 -2.40 5.89
C GLN A 16 -13.78 -1.59 7.07
N GLY A 17 -12.51 -1.19 7.03
CA GLY A 17 -11.81 -0.58 8.17
C GLY A 17 -11.04 0.70 7.85
N GLY A 18 -11.21 1.26 6.66
CA GLY A 18 -10.57 2.49 6.21
C GLY A 18 -9.06 2.39 6.10
N LEU A 19 -8.41 3.55 6.09
CA LEU A 19 -6.95 3.68 5.99
C LEU A 19 -6.21 3.03 7.17
N THR A 20 -6.80 3.06 8.37
CA THR A 20 -6.18 2.47 9.56
C THR A 20 -6.02 0.97 9.42
N ALA A 21 -7.08 0.27 9.00
CA ALA A 21 -7.02 -1.18 8.78
C ALA A 21 -6.06 -1.53 7.64
N LEU A 22 -6.13 -0.79 6.52
CA LEU A 22 -5.25 -0.99 5.38
C LEU A 22 -3.77 -0.83 5.76
N ASN A 23 -3.39 0.29 6.37
CA ASN A 23 -2.01 0.55 6.77
C ASN A 23 -1.52 -0.44 7.84
N SER A 24 -2.40 -0.90 8.73
CA SER A 24 -2.04 -1.94 9.71
C SER A 24 -1.71 -3.27 9.04
N THR A 25 -2.51 -3.68 8.05
CA THR A 25 -2.24 -4.90 7.26
C THR A 25 -0.94 -4.77 6.46
N LEU A 26 -0.73 -3.65 5.77
CA LEU A 26 0.50 -3.38 5.02
C LEU A 26 1.73 -3.32 5.94
N GLY A 27 1.56 -2.84 7.18
CA GLY A 27 2.61 -2.76 8.19
C GLY A 27 3.19 -4.12 8.59
N GLY A 28 2.41 -5.20 8.47
CA GLY A 28 2.85 -6.57 8.80
C GLY A 28 3.58 -7.30 7.68
N MET A 29 3.71 -6.70 6.48
CA MET A 29 4.30 -7.36 5.32
C MET A 29 5.81 -7.16 5.23
N GLU A 30 6.46 -8.09 4.52
CA GLU A 30 7.84 -7.90 4.09
C GLU A 30 7.96 -6.67 3.17
N THR A 31 9.06 -5.93 3.29
CA THR A 31 9.27 -4.65 2.60
C THR A 31 9.14 -4.75 1.07
N ALA A 32 9.69 -5.80 0.45
CA ALA A 32 9.60 -5.98 -1.00
C ALA A 32 8.14 -6.17 -1.44
N HIS A 33 7.44 -7.13 -0.84
CA HIS A 33 6.04 -7.40 -1.14
C HIS A 33 5.13 -6.19 -0.86
N ARG A 34 5.39 -5.47 0.24
CA ARG A 34 4.67 -4.23 0.56
C ARG A 34 4.84 -3.17 -0.53
N ALA A 35 6.05 -3.01 -1.06
CA ALA A 35 6.31 -2.05 -2.13
C ALA A 35 5.52 -2.37 -3.40
N ASP A 36 5.42 -3.65 -3.76
CA ASP A 36 4.63 -4.09 -4.91
C ASP A 36 3.14 -3.80 -4.72
N VAL A 37 2.59 -4.13 -3.54
CA VAL A 37 1.19 -3.85 -3.19
C VAL A 37 0.89 -2.35 -3.19
N LEU A 38 1.76 -1.53 -2.59
CA LEU A 38 1.61 -0.08 -2.56
C LEU A 38 1.64 0.53 -3.97
N THR A 39 2.51 0.01 -4.85
CA THR A 39 2.58 0.44 -6.25
C THR A 39 1.27 0.11 -6.98
N ALA A 40 0.70 -1.07 -6.73
CA ALA A 40 -0.56 -1.46 -7.33
C ALA A 40 -1.74 -0.61 -6.82
N LEU A 41 -1.78 -0.31 -5.52
CA LEU A 41 -2.79 0.59 -4.93
C LEU A 41 -2.69 2.00 -5.50
N GLU A 42 -1.49 2.53 -5.68
CA GLU A 42 -1.28 3.84 -6.31
C GLU A 42 -1.83 3.87 -7.75
N GLY A 43 -1.61 2.79 -8.52
CA GLY A 43 -2.19 2.62 -9.85
C GLY A 43 -3.72 2.57 -9.89
N LEU A 44 -4.37 2.26 -8.76
CA LEU A 44 -5.83 2.31 -8.59
C LEU A 44 -6.35 3.65 -8.07
N GLY A 45 -5.46 4.62 -7.83
CA GLY A 45 -5.81 5.97 -7.38
C GLY A 45 -5.72 6.20 -5.88
N PHE A 46 -5.13 5.28 -5.10
CA PHE A 46 -4.77 5.56 -3.72
C PHE A 46 -3.59 6.52 -3.66
N HIS A 47 -3.58 7.43 -2.68
CA HIS A 47 -2.41 8.25 -2.43
C HIS A 47 -1.45 7.53 -1.48
N VAL A 48 -0.22 7.28 -1.93
CA VAL A 48 0.83 6.66 -1.14
C VAL A 48 1.95 7.66 -0.92
N GLU A 49 2.33 7.89 0.33
CA GLU A 49 3.58 8.57 0.67
C GLU A 49 4.68 7.54 0.81
N TRP A 50 5.72 7.66 -0.02
CA TRP A 50 6.84 6.74 -0.04
C TRP A 50 7.93 7.17 0.92
N HIS A 51 8.47 6.21 1.67
CA HIS A 51 9.63 6.33 2.54
C HIS A 51 10.72 5.33 2.12
N GLN A 52 11.98 5.78 2.10
CA GLN A 52 13.11 4.88 1.90
C GLN A 52 13.42 4.15 3.22
N VAL A 53 13.56 2.82 3.18
CA VAL A 53 13.76 2.00 4.39
C VAL A 53 15.24 1.84 4.70
N ALA A 54 16.09 1.72 3.68
CA ALA A 54 17.54 1.85 3.78
C ALA A 54 18.17 2.01 2.39
N PRO A 55 19.15 2.90 2.19
CA PRO A 55 19.84 3.04 0.90
C PRO A 55 20.65 1.79 0.50
N ALA A 56 21.07 0.97 1.47
CA ALA A 56 21.91 -0.21 1.23
C ALA A 56 21.18 -1.41 0.61
N THR A 57 19.86 -1.53 0.82
CA THR A 57 19.04 -2.64 0.31
C THR A 57 18.15 -2.23 -0.87
N GLY A 58 18.12 -0.93 -1.21
CA GLY A 58 17.24 -0.39 -2.25
C GLY A 58 15.73 -0.51 -1.93
N GLY A 59 15.38 -0.94 -0.71
CA GLY A 59 13.98 -1.14 -0.31
C GLY A 59 13.24 0.17 -0.10
N ARG A 60 12.08 0.30 -0.74
CA ARG A 60 11.11 1.39 -0.50
C ARG A 60 9.87 0.84 0.21
N THR A 61 9.28 1.64 1.09
CA THR A 61 7.99 1.36 1.74
C THR A 61 7.14 2.62 1.65
N GLY A 62 5.91 2.58 2.12
CA GLY A 62 5.04 3.75 2.11
C GLY A 62 3.79 3.60 2.97
N ILE A 63 3.12 4.72 3.19
CA ILE A 63 1.87 4.84 3.95
C ILE A 63 0.78 5.32 3.01
N VAL A 64 -0.39 4.69 3.08
CA VAL A 64 -1.56 5.10 2.30
C VAL A 64 -2.28 6.22 3.05
N TRP A 65 -2.40 7.38 2.42
CA TRP A 65 -2.97 8.60 3.00
C TRP A 65 -4.41 8.89 2.59
N SER A 66 -4.83 8.42 1.42
CA SER A 66 -6.22 8.54 0.97
C SER A 66 -6.59 7.47 -0.05
N GLY A 67 -7.90 7.17 -0.12
CA GLY A 67 -8.45 6.29 -1.13
C GLY A 67 -8.76 7.00 -2.46
N PRO A 68 -9.08 6.23 -3.51
CA PRO A 68 -9.45 6.79 -4.80
C PRO A 68 -10.70 7.67 -4.69
N GLY A 69 -10.57 8.92 -5.15
CA GLY A 69 -11.65 9.91 -5.13
C GLY A 69 -11.72 10.76 -3.85
N GLU A 70 -10.94 10.46 -2.82
CA GLU A 70 -10.78 11.35 -1.66
C GLU A 70 -9.77 12.44 -2.00
N ARG A 71 -10.27 13.66 -2.23
CA ARG A 71 -9.41 14.82 -2.46
C ARG A 71 -8.72 15.17 -1.14
N LEU A 72 -7.40 15.02 -1.10
CA LEU A 72 -6.58 15.61 -0.05
C LEU A 72 -6.78 17.12 -0.11
N ALA A 73 -7.51 17.65 0.87
CA ALA A 73 -7.86 19.06 1.00
C ALA A 73 -6.71 19.86 1.63
#